data_AF-A0A821BBE8-F1
#
_entry.id   AF-A0A821BBE8-F1
#
_cell.length_a   1.000
_cell.length_b   1.000
_cell.length_c   1.000
_cell.angle_alpha   90.00
_cell.angle_beta   90.00
_cell.angle_gamma   90.00
#
_symmetry.space_group_name_H-M   'P 1'
#
loop_
_entity.id
_entity.type
_entity.pdbx_description
1 polymer ?
#
loop_
_entity_poly.entity_id
_entity_poly.type
_entity_poly.pdbx_seq_one_letter_code
_entity_poly.pdbx_strand_id
1 'polypeptide(L)'
;MFCDKEFILILIYLFVVSHVYSNEGQFSTEKRLQYKDRVQQMFYHAYDSYLKYAYPYDELRPLTCDGYDTWGSYSLSLVDAIDTLAVLGNSTEFARVYTIIQNLDIERDINVSVFETNIRVIGGLLSAHLLAKRMNVPINSTWPCTGPLLDLAIVIANKLLP
;
A
#
# COMPACT_ATOMS: atom_id res chain seq x y z
N MET A 1 -48.91 17.66 38.86
CA MET A 1 -48.34 18.63 37.90
C MET A 1 -46.90 18.98 38.30
N PHE A 2 -45.99 17.99 38.28
CA PHE A 2 -44.60 18.15 38.74
C PHE A 2 -43.59 17.25 37.98
N CYS A 3 -43.92 16.77 36.77
CA CYS A 3 -43.13 15.75 36.08
C CYS A 3 -42.63 16.13 34.66
N ASP A 4 -42.63 17.41 34.29
CA ASP A 4 -42.18 17.81 32.93
C ASP A 4 -40.82 18.54 32.93
N LYS A 5 -40.53 19.37 33.94
CA LYS A 5 -39.31 20.21 33.93
C LYS A 5 -38.03 19.44 34.27
N GLU A 6 -38.08 18.55 35.26
CA GLU A 6 -36.95 17.69 35.67
C GLU A 6 -36.55 16.71 34.56
N PHE A 7 -37.55 16.13 33.86
CA PHE A 7 -37.30 15.17 32.77
C PHE A 7 -36.66 15.83 31.56
N ILE A 8 -37.07 17.07 31.22
CA ILE A 8 -36.46 17.86 30.14
C ILE A 8 -35.01 18.23 30.50
N LEU A 9 -34.74 18.60 31.76
CA LEU A 9 -33.37 18.90 32.22
C LEU A 9 -32.45 17.67 32.13
N ILE A 10 -32.94 16.49 32.50
CA ILE A 10 -32.18 15.24 32.39
C ILE A 10 -31.91 14.90 30.92
N LEU A 11 -32.89 15.06 30.03
CA LEU A 11 -32.70 14.82 28.59
C LEU A 11 -31.71 15.82 27.96
N ILE A 12 -31.76 17.10 28.34
CA ILE A 12 -30.79 18.10 27.90
C ILE A 12 -29.40 17.76 28.44
N TYR A 13 -29.29 17.36 29.71
CA TYR A 13 -28.02 16.95 30.30
C TYR A 13 -27.43 15.72 29.59
N LEU A 14 -28.24 14.69 29.34
CA LEU A 14 -27.81 13.50 28.59
C LEU A 14 -27.43 13.83 27.14
N PHE A 15 -28.14 14.75 26.49
CA PHE A 15 -27.81 15.20 25.14
C PHE A 15 -26.48 15.95 25.10
N VAL A 16 -26.27 16.89 26.04
CA VAL A 16 -25.02 17.67 26.16
C VAL A 16 -23.84 16.75 26.51
N VAL A 17 -24.01 15.84 27.47
CA VAL A 17 -22.98 14.85 27.83
C VAL A 17 -22.64 13.97 26.62
N SER A 18 -23.64 13.47 25.89
CA SER A 18 -23.41 12.67 24.68
C SER A 18 -22.67 13.45 23.57
N HIS A 19 -22.94 14.74 23.43
CA HIS A 19 -22.28 15.62 22.45
C HIS A 19 -20.84 16.01 22.85
N VAL A 20 -20.56 16.09 24.15
CA VAL A 20 -19.21 16.32 24.68
C VAL A 20 -18.36 15.05 24.53
N TYR A 21 -18.91 13.88 24.90
CA TYR A 21 -18.21 12.59 24.78
C TYR A 21 -17.94 12.17 23.32
N SER A 22 -18.79 12.55 22.36
CA SER A 22 -18.56 12.22 20.95
C SER A 22 -17.37 12.96 20.32
N ASN A 23 -16.88 14.03 20.96
CA ASN A 23 -15.72 14.80 20.52
C ASN A 23 -14.41 14.39 21.22
N GLU A 24 -14.45 13.62 22.31
CA GLU A 24 -13.26 13.07 22.95
C GLU A 24 -12.72 11.88 22.14
N GLY A 25 -11.75 12.17 21.27
CA GLY A 25 -11.00 11.14 20.51
C GLY A 25 -10.95 11.34 19.01
N GLN A 26 -11.72 12.29 18.45
CA GLN A 26 -11.62 12.62 17.03
C GLN A 26 -10.58 13.71 16.78
N PHE A 27 -9.54 13.40 16.02
CA PHE A 27 -8.62 14.43 15.52
C PHE A 27 -9.38 15.49 14.72
N SER A 28 -9.04 16.77 14.91
CA SER A 28 -9.53 17.86 14.07
C SER A 28 -9.12 17.64 12.61
N THR A 29 -9.90 18.19 11.68
CA THR A 29 -9.60 18.11 10.23
C THR A 29 -8.20 18.59 9.91
N GLU A 30 -7.77 19.68 10.54
CA GLU A 30 -6.40 20.23 10.39
C GLU A 30 -5.33 19.21 10.82
N LYS A 31 -5.47 18.59 12.00
CA LYS A 31 -4.54 17.56 12.46
C LYS A 31 -4.51 16.34 11.55
N ARG A 32 -5.68 15.91 11.02
CA ARG A 32 -5.75 14.79 10.06
C ARG A 32 -4.99 15.10 8.79
N LEU A 33 -5.11 16.33 8.26
CA LEU A 33 -4.36 16.77 7.08
C LEU A 33 -2.85 16.82 7.36
N GLN A 34 -2.45 17.40 8.49
CA GLN A 34 -1.04 17.42 8.91
C GLN A 34 -0.44 16.02 9.02
N TYR A 35 -1.16 15.06 9.60
CA TYR A 35 -0.69 13.68 9.69
C TYR A 35 -0.66 12.97 8.34
N LYS A 36 -1.64 13.22 7.47
CA LYS A 36 -1.63 12.71 6.09
C LYS A 36 -0.36 13.16 5.37
N ASP A 37 -0.04 14.44 5.42
CA ASP A 37 1.14 15.01 4.75
C ASP A 37 2.44 14.44 5.36
N ARG A 38 2.49 14.29 6.69
CA ARG A 38 3.62 13.68 7.37
C ARG A 38 3.84 12.22 6.99
N VAL A 39 2.78 11.42 6.90
CA VAL A 39 2.87 10.01 6.45
C VAL A 39 3.36 9.93 5.01
N GLN A 40 2.86 10.81 4.13
CA GLN A 40 3.33 10.89 2.75
C GLN A 40 4.84 11.22 2.68
N GLN A 41 5.31 12.19 3.47
CA GLN A 41 6.74 12.52 3.55
C GLN A 41 7.59 11.34 4.05
N MET A 42 7.11 10.61 5.06
CA MET A 42 7.80 9.43 5.59
C MET A 42 7.87 8.30 4.55
N PHE A 43 6.80 8.08 3.78
CA PHE A 43 6.81 7.11 2.69
C PHE A 43 7.89 7.46 1.65
N TYR A 44 7.91 8.69 1.14
CA TYR A 44 8.90 9.09 0.14
C TYR A 44 10.33 9.09 0.69
N HIS A 45 10.52 9.44 1.96
CA HIS A 45 11.84 9.30 2.60
C HIS A 45 12.37 7.86 2.53
N ALA A 46 11.53 6.87 2.87
CA ALA A 46 11.91 5.45 2.81
C ALA A 46 12.04 4.95 1.36
N TYR A 47 11.06 5.27 0.51
CA TYR A 47 10.99 4.86 -0.89
C TYR A 47 12.18 5.38 -1.71
N ASP A 48 12.48 6.68 -1.61
CA ASP A 48 13.60 7.29 -2.33
C ASP A 48 14.94 6.76 -1.84
N SER A 49 15.06 6.50 -0.53
CA SER A 49 16.26 5.89 0.05
C SER A 49 16.47 4.46 -0.44
N TYR A 50 15.40 3.67 -0.53
CA TYR A 50 15.44 2.32 -1.11
C TYR A 50 15.91 2.37 -2.57
N LEU A 51 15.30 3.23 -3.40
CA LEU A 51 15.69 3.38 -4.80
C LEU A 51 17.16 3.80 -4.95
N LYS A 52 17.66 4.65 -4.04
CA LYS A 52 19.02 5.17 -4.10
C LYS A 52 20.09 4.17 -3.64
N TYR A 53 19.82 3.42 -2.59
CA TYR A 53 20.86 2.65 -1.88
C TYR A 53 20.69 1.13 -1.95
N ALA A 54 19.49 0.64 -2.28
CA ALA A 54 19.17 -0.78 -2.19
C ALA A 54 18.58 -1.37 -3.47
N TYR A 55 17.91 -0.61 -4.34
CA TYR A 55 17.44 -1.17 -5.61
C TYR A 55 18.64 -1.70 -6.43
N PRO A 56 18.59 -2.94 -6.98
CA PRO A 56 17.42 -3.81 -7.16
C PRO A 56 17.22 -4.90 -6.09
N TYR A 57 17.96 -4.87 -4.97
CA TYR A 57 17.79 -5.83 -3.88
C TYR A 57 16.39 -5.78 -3.27
N ASP A 58 16.01 -6.81 -2.54
CA ASP A 58 14.70 -6.91 -1.90
C ASP A 58 14.45 -5.80 -0.87
N GLU A 59 15.43 -5.50 -0.01
CA GLU A 59 15.27 -4.60 1.12
C GLU A 59 16.47 -3.67 1.33
N LEU A 60 16.21 -2.50 1.92
CA LEU A 60 17.22 -1.55 2.36
C LEU A 60 17.63 -1.85 3.81
N ARG A 61 18.94 -1.89 4.09
CA ARG A 61 19.48 -1.80 5.45
C ARG A 61 19.80 -0.33 5.76
N PRO A 62 18.93 0.37 6.53
CA PRO A 62 18.98 1.82 6.63
C PRO A 62 20.18 2.36 7.42
N LEU A 63 20.78 1.54 8.30
CA LEU A 63 21.95 1.95 9.09
C LEU A 63 23.25 1.89 8.29
N THR A 64 23.36 0.94 7.37
CA THR A 64 24.55 0.71 6.53
C THR A 64 24.42 1.31 5.13
N CYS A 65 23.22 1.75 4.75
CA CYS A 65 22.91 2.33 3.44
C CYS A 65 23.28 1.39 2.28
N ASP A 66 22.94 0.11 2.42
CA ASP A 66 23.11 -0.91 1.38
C ASP A 66 21.89 -1.83 1.28
N GLY A 67 21.81 -2.58 0.18
CA GLY A 67 20.73 -3.54 -0.06
C GLY A 67 21.03 -4.94 0.49
N TYR A 68 19.98 -5.75 0.60
CA TYR A 68 20.06 -7.18 0.92
C TYR A 68 18.86 -7.94 0.33
N ASP A 69 19.09 -9.17 -0.12
CA ASP A 69 18.04 -10.06 -0.65
C ASP A 69 17.50 -10.99 0.43
N THR A 70 16.22 -10.86 0.74
CA THR A 70 15.54 -11.63 1.78
C THR A 70 14.77 -12.81 1.20
N TRP A 71 13.98 -12.60 0.15
CA TRP A 71 12.99 -13.56 -0.33
C TRP A 71 12.89 -13.60 -1.86
N GLY A 72 14.01 -13.83 -2.53
CA GLY A 72 13.99 -14.18 -3.94
C GLY A 72 14.53 -13.11 -4.90
N SER A 73 15.10 -12.01 -4.40
CA SER A 73 15.69 -10.96 -5.23
C SER A 73 14.68 -10.37 -6.25
N TYR A 74 13.42 -10.27 -5.83
CA TYR A 74 12.30 -9.76 -6.63
C TYR A 74 12.15 -8.23 -6.55
N SER A 75 13.12 -7.53 -5.96
CA SER A 75 12.96 -6.12 -5.59
C SER A 75 11.73 -5.92 -4.70
N LEU A 76 11.57 -6.77 -3.68
CA LEU A 76 10.34 -6.87 -2.87
C LEU A 76 9.82 -5.53 -2.35
N SER A 77 10.69 -4.66 -1.85
CA SER A 77 10.27 -3.34 -1.37
C SER A 77 9.62 -2.50 -2.47
N LEU A 78 10.08 -2.64 -3.72
CA LEU A 78 9.47 -1.97 -4.87
C LEU A 78 8.10 -2.58 -5.22
N VAL A 79 7.99 -3.90 -5.18
CA VAL A 79 6.74 -4.63 -5.46
C VAL A 79 5.67 -4.33 -4.41
N ASP A 80 6.03 -4.26 -3.13
CA ASP A 80 5.10 -3.89 -2.06
C ASP A 80 4.73 -2.41 -2.09
N ALA A 81 5.60 -1.53 -2.58
CA ALA A 81 5.36 -0.09 -2.57
C ALA A 81 4.43 0.40 -3.70
N ILE A 82 4.28 -0.37 -4.78
CA ILE A 82 3.57 0.11 -5.99
C ILE A 82 2.10 0.45 -5.71
N ASP A 83 1.36 -0.36 -4.94
CA ASP A 83 -0.04 -0.06 -4.66
C ASP A 83 -0.19 1.11 -3.67
N THR A 84 0.80 1.31 -2.79
CA THR A 84 0.87 2.47 -1.91
C THR A 84 1.09 3.76 -2.72
N LEU A 85 1.85 3.73 -3.81
CA LEU A 85 1.93 4.87 -4.75
C LEU A 85 0.56 5.24 -5.32
N ALA A 86 -0.28 4.23 -5.60
CA ALA A 86 -1.66 4.48 -6.04
C ALA A 86 -2.52 5.09 -4.93
N VAL A 87 -2.41 4.61 -3.69
CA VAL A 87 -3.11 5.17 -2.52
C VAL A 87 -2.70 6.63 -2.27
N LEU A 88 -1.41 6.96 -2.45
CA LEU A 88 -0.88 8.32 -2.34
C LEU A 88 -1.18 9.19 -3.57
N GLY A 89 -1.75 8.63 -4.64
CA GLY A 89 -2.16 9.36 -5.83
C GLY A 89 -1.01 9.74 -6.78
N ASN A 90 0.15 9.10 -6.69
CA ASN A 90 1.29 9.39 -7.57
C ASN A 90 1.25 8.52 -8.83
N SER A 91 0.45 8.93 -9.82
CA SER A 91 0.25 8.20 -11.08
C SER A 91 1.50 8.10 -11.94
N THR A 92 2.32 9.15 -11.96
CA THR A 92 3.55 9.16 -12.75
C THR A 92 4.53 8.10 -12.26
N GLU A 93 4.74 8.05 -10.95
CA GLU A 93 5.66 7.08 -10.36
C GLU A 93 5.09 5.66 -10.38
N PHE A 94 3.78 5.53 -10.13
CA PHE A 94 3.09 4.25 -10.31
C PHE A 94 3.33 3.68 -11.71
N ALA A 95 3.17 4.49 -12.77
CA ALA A 95 3.38 4.05 -14.15
C ALA A 95 4.85 3.64 -14.41
N ARG A 96 5.82 4.40 -13.87
CA ARG A 96 7.25 4.07 -13.97
C ARG A 96 7.54 2.71 -13.33
N VAL A 97 7.08 2.50 -12.11
CA VAL A 97 7.29 1.25 -11.37
C VAL A 97 6.53 0.09 -12.02
N TYR A 98 5.31 0.33 -12.51
CA TYR A 98 4.52 -0.66 -13.25
C TYR A 98 5.31 -1.21 -14.44
N THR A 99 6.02 -0.37 -15.19
CA THR A 99 6.89 -0.82 -16.30
C THR A 99 8.13 -1.58 -15.83
N ILE A 100 8.74 -1.16 -14.71
CA ILE A 100 9.93 -1.84 -14.15
C ILE A 100 9.57 -3.25 -13.69
N ILE A 101 8.49 -3.40 -12.92
CA ILE A 101 8.09 -4.67 -12.31
C ILE A 101 7.70 -5.73 -13.36
N GLN A 102 7.21 -5.31 -14.54
CA GLN A 102 6.93 -6.25 -15.64
C GLN A 102 8.15 -7.06 -16.10
N ASN A 103 9.35 -6.55 -15.85
CA ASN A 103 10.60 -7.14 -16.30
C ASN A 103 11.40 -7.78 -15.15
N LEU A 104 10.72 -8.17 -14.06
CA LEU A 104 11.37 -8.92 -12.98
C LEU A 104 11.90 -10.25 -13.50
N ASP A 105 13.14 -10.56 -13.14
CA ASP A 105 13.76 -11.85 -13.42
C ASP A 105 13.29 -12.89 -12.39
N ILE A 106 12.47 -13.82 -12.87
CA ILE A 106 11.81 -14.88 -12.08
C ILE A 106 12.43 -16.27 -12.31
N GLU A 107 13.56 -16.35 -13.00
CA GLU A 107 14.22 -17.60 -13.40
C GLU A 107 15.46 -17.91 -12.54
N ARG A 108 15.48 -17.42 -11.30
CA ARG A 108 16.62 -17.60 -10.39
C ARG A 108 16.52 -18.88 -9.58
N ASP A 109 17.65 -19.58 -9.49
CA ASP A 109 17.80 -20.78 -8.67
C ASP A 109 18.11 -20.40 -7.21
N ILE A 110 17.06 -20.08 -6.47
CA ILE A 110 17.13 -19.65 -5.07
C ILE A 110 15.95 -20.22 -4.27
N ASN A 111 16.19 -20.48 -2.98
CA ASN A 111 15.12 -20.92 -2.09
C ASN A 111 14.17 -19.76 -1.81
N VAL A 112 12.89 -19.95 -2.14
CA VAL A 112 11.83 -18.96 -1.90
C VAL A 112 10.83 -19.48 -0.88
N SER A 113 10.31 -18.57 -0.04
CA SER A 113 9.19 -18.87 0.83
C SER A 113 7.90 -18.78 0.04
N VAL A 114 7.15 -19.88 -0.05
CA VAL A 114 5.83 -19.92 -0.72
C VAL A 114 4.87 -18.91 -0.08
N PHE A 115 4.87 -18.81 1.26
CA PHE A 115 4.00 -17.90 1.99
C PHE A 115 4.33 -16.43 1.68
N GLU A 116 5.60 -16.03 1.82
CA GLU A 116 6.02 -14.64 1.60
C GLU A 116 5.85 -14.23 0.13
N THR A 117 6.22 -15.11 -0.80
CA THR A 117 6.06 -14.85 -2.24
C THR A 117 4.58 -14.68 -2.60
N ASN A 118 3.68 -15.45 -1.98
CA ASN A 118 2.25 -15.34 -2.23
C ASN A 118 1.67 -14.01 -1.72
N ILE A 119 1.95 -13.62 -0.48
CA ILE A 119 1.33 -12.41 0.09
C ILE A 119 1.97 -11.11 -0.40
N ARG A 120 3.29 -11.09 -0.67
CA ARG A 120 4.03 -9.89 -1.09
C ARG A 120 4.06 -9.76 -2.61
N VAL A 121 4.64 -10.76 -3.29
CA VAL A 121 4.87 -10.67 -4.74
C VAL A 121 3.56 -10.85 -5.51
N ILE A 122 2.89 -11.99 -5.36
CA ILE A 122 1.64 -12.25 -6.08
C ILE A 122 0.56 -11.23 -5.66
N GLY A 123 0.42 -10.98 -4.35
CA GLY A 123 -0.48 -9.97 -3.81
C GLY A 123 -0.24 -8.57 -4.39
N GLY A 124 1.01 -8.09 -4.37
CA GLY A 124 1.39 -6.77 -4.90
C GLY A 124 1.16 -6.65 -6.40
N LEU A 125 1.51 -7.68 -7.18
CA LEU A 125 1.27 -7.72 -8.63
C LEU A 125 -0.21 -7.65 -8.98
N LEU A 126 -1.06 -8.42 -8.29
CA LEU A 126 -2.51 -8.41 -8.51
C LEU A 126 -3.15 -7.08 -8.07
N SER A 127 -2.73 -6.54 -6.92
CA SER A 127 -3.15 -5.22 -6.43
C SER A 127 -2.84 -4.13 -7.46
N ALA A 128 -1.59 -4.08 -7.93
CA ALA A 128 -1.14 -3.15 -8.96
C ALA A 128 -1.92 -3.30 -10.28
N HIS A 129 -2.15 -4.53 -10.73
CA HIS A 129 -2.91 -4.82 -11.95
C HIS A 129 -4.33 -4.26 -11.90
N LEU A 130 -5.01 -4.41 -10.75
CA LEU A 130 -6.37 -3.89 -10.54
C LEU A 130 -6.38 -2.35 -10.40
N LEU A 131 -5.32 -1.76 -9.85
CA LEU A 131 -5.20 -0.30 -9.68
C LEU A 131 -4.73 0.42 -10.96
N ALA A 132 -4.12 -0.28 -11.90
CA ALA A 132 -3.53 0.28 -13.13
C ALA A 132 -4.49 1.20 -13.89
N LYS A 133 -5.76 0.80 -14.04
CA LYS A 133 -6.80 1.60 -14.71
C LYS A 133 -7.03 2.95 -14.01
N ARG A 134 -7.08 2.94 -12.66
CA ARG A 134 -7.28 4.14 -11.85
C ARG A 134 -6.07 5.08 -11.92
N MET A 135 -4.88 4.52 -12.09
CA MET A 135 -3.63 5.26 -12.17
C MET A 135 -3.27 5.72 -13.59
N ASN A 136 -4.22 5.65 -14.54
CA ASN A 136 -4.06 6.05 -15.94
C ASN A 136 -2.93 5.31 -16.68
N VAL A 137 -2.62 4.08 -16.26
CA VAL A 137 -1.74 3.21 -17.04
C VAL A 137 -2.50 2.75 -18.29
N PRO A 138 -1.89 2.76 -19.49
CA PRO A 138 -2.52 2.23 -20.69
C PRO A 138 -2.87 0.74 -20.52
N ILE A 139 -4.15 0.40 -20.67
CA ILE A 139 -4.65 -0.99 -20.57
C ILE A 139 -5.28 -1.43 -21.89
N ASN A 140 -5.24 -2.73 -22.16
CA ASN A 140 -5.92 -3.33 -23.29
C ASN A 140 -7.43 -3.46 -23.05
N SER A 141 -8.18 -3.80 -24.11
CA SER A 141 -9.64 -3.99 -24.04
C SER A 141 -10.08 -5.21 -23.23
N THR A 142 -9.15 -6.15 -22.97
CA THR A 142 -9.40 -7.43 -22.27
C THR A 142 -9.10 -7.35 -20.77
N TRP A 143 -8.67 -6.19 -20.26
CA TRP A 143 -8.56 -5.91 -18.83
C TRP A 143 -9.96 -5.99 -18.15
N PRO A 144 -10.09 -6.55 -16.93
CA PRO A 144 -9.02 -6.98 -16.01
C PRO A 144 -8.56 -8.43 -16.21
N CYS A 145 -9.11 -9.17 -17.17
CA CYS A 145 -8.84 -10.61 -17.33
C CYS A 145 -7.48 -10.92 -17.98
N THR A 146 -6.77 -9.91 -18.48
CA THR A 146 -5.43 -10.03 -19.07
C THR A 146 -4.61 -8.81 -18.70
N GLY A 147 -3.28 -8.94 -18.67
CA GLY A 147 -2.36 -7.81 -18.53
C GLY A 147 -1.02 -8.26 -17.96
N PRO A 148 0.05 -7.48 -18.17
CA PRO A 148 1.40 -7.99 -17.99
C PRO A 148 1.72 -8.33 -16.52
N LEU A 149 1.17 -7.59 -15.54
CA LEU A 149 1.35 -7.95 -14.13
C LEU A 149 0.50 -9.16 -13.69
N LEU A 150 -0.69 -9.34 -14.28
CA LEU A 150 -1.50 -10.55 -14.05
C LEU A 150 -0.78 -11.78 -14.64
N ASP A 151 -0.29 -11.66 -15.87
CA ASP A 151 0.41 -12.74 -16.56
C ASP A 151 1.67 -13.13 -15.76
N LEU A 152 2.44 -12.15 -15.28
CA LEU A 152 3.58 -12.38 -14.39
C LEU A 152 3.18 -13.08 -13.08
N ALA A 153 2.10 -12.63 -12.43
CA ALA A 153 1.59 -13.25 -11.21
C ALA A 153 1.18 -14.71 -11.42
N ILE A 154 0.56 -15.04 -12.56
CA ILE A 154 0.18 -16.42 -12.92
C ILE A 154 1.42 -17.29 -13.09
N VAL A 155 2.46 -16.80 -13.78
CA VAL A 155 3.71 -17.56 -13.96
C VAL A 155 4.36 -17.86 -12.61
N ILE A 156 4.48 -16.86 -11.74
CA ILE A 156 5.06 -17.04 -10.39
C ILE A 156 4.20 -18.02 -9.58
N ALA A 157 2.87 -17.87 -9.58
CA ALA A 157 1.98 -18.76 -8.85
C ALA A 157 2.12 -20.22 -9.29
N ASN A 158 2.19 -20.47 -10.60
CA ASN A 158 2.37 -21.83 -11.13
C ASN A 158 3.70 -22.45 -10.69
N LYS A 159 4.77 -21.66 -10.54
CA LYS A 159 6.07 -22.14 -10.04
C LYS A 159 6.07 -22.50 -8.56
N LEU A 160 5.12 -21.98 -7.77
CA LEU A 160 4.99 -22.30 -6.35
C LEU A 160 4.19 -23.59 -6.10
N LEU A 161 3.54 -24.13 -7.14
CA LEU A 161 2.80 -25.39 -7.04
C LEU A 161 3.77 -26.58 -7.09
N PRO A 162 3.46 -27.67 -6.35
CA PRO A 162 4.29 -28.87 -6.31
C PRO A 162 4.27 -29.70 -7.60
#